data_AF-A0A917B8R8-F1
#
_entry.id   AF-A0A917B8R8-F1
#
_cell.length_a   1.000
_cell.length_b   1.000
_cell.length_c   1.000
_cell.angle_alpha   90.00
_cell.angle_beta   90.00
_cell.angle_gamma   90.00
#
_symmetry.space_group_name_H-M   'P 1'
#
loop_
_entity.id
_entity.type
_entity.pdbx_description
1 polymer ?
#
loop_
_entity_poly.entity_id
_entity_poly.type
_entity_poly.pdbx_seq_one_letter_code
_entity_poly.pdbx_strand_id
1 'polypeptide(L)'
;MHRVHFLPSATSAAPQPTSSSASANPPTSASYTHTVHHAGNQYFATAEMAEIFRAHAYEIVERGHTELVPLLHHSGVDLLLISPQANFAVVAIEIGHLEAS
;
A
#
# COMPACT_ATOMS: atom_id res chain seq x y z
N MET A 1 -37.53 55.95 -14.92
CA MET A 1 -36.35 55.21 -15.43
C MET A 1 -35.44 54.93 -14.25
N HIS A 2 -35.36 53.69 -13.76
CA HIS A 2 -34.48 53.31 -12.66
C HIS A 2 -33.35 52.41 -13.17
N ARG A 3 -32.10 52.81 -12.92
CA ARG A 3 -30.89 52.18 -13.46
C ARG A 3 -30.38 51.16 -12.45
N VAL A 4 -30.63 49.88 -12.70
CA VAL A 4 -30.12 48.78 -11.87
C VAL A 4 -28.60 48.68 -11.98
N HIS A 5 -27.91 48.78 -10.85
CA HIS A 5 -26.48 48.47 -10.75
C HIS A 5 -26.30 46.94 -10.70
N PHE A 6 -25.67 46.37 -11.71
CA PHE A 6 -25.16 45.00 -11.68
C PHE A 6 -23.65 45.04 -11.41
N LEU A 7 -23.23 44.40 -10.31
CA LEU A 7 -21.83 44.08 -10.03
C LEU A 7 -21.49 42.75 -10.73
N PRO A 8 -20.36 42.63 -11.44
CA PRO A 8 -19.92 41.34 -11.96
C PRO A 8 -19.44 40.44 -10.81
N SER A 9 -19.86 39.18 -10.85
CA SER A 9 -19.55 38.16 -9.82
C SER A 9 -18.05 37.90 -9.69
N ALA A 10 -17.62 37.54 -8.47
CA ALA A 10 -16.26 37.13 -8.19
C ALA A 10 -15.82 35.95 -9.08
N THR A 11 -14.63 36.05 -9.69
CA THR A 11 -14.05 34.91 -10.42
C THR A 11 -13.63 33.84 -9.41
N SER A 12 -14.24 32.66 -9.50
CA SER A 12 -13.85 31.52 -8.66
C SER A 12 -12.60 30.89 -9.27
N ALA A 13 -11.44 31.22 -8.72
CA ALA A 13 -10.18 30.58 -9.08
C ALA A 13 -10.17 29.16 -8.51
N ALA A 14 -10.61 28.18 -9.31
CA ALA A 14 -10.51 26.77 -8.95
C ALA A 14 -9.03 26.37 -8.80
N PRO A 15 -8.62 25.68 -7.73
CA PRO A 15 -7.30 25.10 -7.65
C PRO A 15 -7.16 24.03 -8.73
N GLN A 16 -6.11 24.14 -9.55
CA GLN A 16 -5.76 23.08 -10.49
C GLN A 16 -5.46 21.79 -9.69
N PRO A 17 -5.85 20.60 -10.17
CA PRO A 17 -5.29 19.37 -9.64
C PRO A 17 -3.80 19.37 -9.98
N THR A 18 -2.94 19.72 -9.03
CA THR A 18 -1.53 19.41 -9.13
C THR A 18 -1.44 17.89 -9.24
N SER A 19 -1.14 17.39 -10.43
CA SER A 19 -0.76 16.00 -10.61
C SER A 19 0.51 15.76 -9.81
N SER A 20 0.32 15.38 -8.55
CA SER A 20 1.36 14.78 -7.74
C SER A 20 1.72 13.48 -8.43
N SER A 21 2.66 13.56 -9.37
CA SER A 21 3.57 12.48 -9.67
C SER A 21 4.31 12.18 -8.37
N ALA A 22 3.65 11.44 -7.49
CA ALA A 22 4.28 10.68 -6.44
C ALA A 22 5.17 9.68 -7.17
N SER A 23 6.38 10.14 -7.49
CA SER A 23 7.49 9.32 -7.92
C SER A 23 7.85 8.47 -6.70
N ALA A 24 7.07 7.42 -6.48
CA ALA A 24 7.46 6.29 -5.68
C ALA A 24 8.68 5.71 -6.40
N ASN A 25 9.86 6.23 -6.04
CA ASN A 25 11.12 5.65 -6.46
C ASN A 25 11.04 4.18 -6.07
N PRO A 26 11.02 3.24 -7.04
CA PRO A 26 11.15 1.85 -6.68
C PRO A 26 12.50 1.73 -5.95
N PRO A 27 12.55 1.21 -4.71
CA PRO A 27 13.81 1.03 -4.00
C PRO A 27 14.75 0.20 -4.88
N THR A 28 15.80 0.83 -5.40
CA THR A 28 16.51 0.39 -6.62
C THR A 28 17.35 -0.89 -6.44
N SER A 29 17.29 -1.48 -5.25
CA SER A 29 17.92 -2.75 -4.86
C SER A 29 17.01 -3.58 -3.92
N ALA A 30 15.68 -3.49 -4.09
CA ALA A 30 14.73 -4.23 -3.27
C ALA A 30 14.71 -5.73 -3.62
N SER A 31 15.44 -6.54 -2.84
CA SER A 31 15.34 -7.99 -2.91
C SER A 31 14.02 -8.47 -2.31
N TYR A 32 13.15 -9.02 -3.15
CA TYR A 32 11.88 -9.63 -2.75
C TYR A 32 12.11 -11.03 -2.16
N THR A 33 12.61 -11.08 -0.92
CA THR A 33 13.03 -12.31 -0.24
C THR A 33 11.96 -12.93 0.66
N HIS A 34 10.73 -12.39 0.69
CA HIS A 34 9.67 -12.88 1.58
C HIS A 34 8.35 -13.06 0.82
N THR A 35 7.63 -14.14 1.13
CA THR A 35 6.25 -14.36 0.67
C THR A 35 5.29 -14.09 1.81
N VAL A 36 4.34 -13.18 1.59
CA VAL A 36 3.14 -13.06 2.43
C VAL A 36 2.05 -13.93 1.82
N HIS A 37 1.51 -14.87 2.60
CA HIS A 37 0.33 -15.66 2.27
C HIS A 37 -0.88 -15.04 2.95
N HIS A 38 -1.95 -14.76 2.20
CA HIS A 38 -3.21 -14.25 2.75
C HIS A 38 -4.39 -14.66 1.85
N ALA A 39 -5.46 -15.21 2.44
CA ALA A 39 -6.68 -15.64 1.74
C ALA A 39 -6.46 -16.56 0.51
N GLY A 40 -5.36 -17.32 0.48
CA GLY A 40 -4.97 -18.20 -0.64
C GLY A 40 -4.05 -17.54 -1.68
N ASN A 41 -3.89 -16.22 -1.63
CA ASN A 41 -2.96 -15.47 -2.48
C ASN A 41 -1.54 -15.46 -1.90
N GLN A 42 -0.56 -15.16 -2.76
CA GLN A 42 0.85 -15.05 -2.43
C GLN A 42 1.41 -13.73 -2.95
N TYR A 43 2.08 -12.97 -2.08
CA TYR A 43 2.63 -11.66 -2.40
C TYR A 43 4.14 -11.64 -2.08
N PHE A 44 4.97 -11.48 -3.11
CA PHE A 44 6.43 -11.39 -2.95
C PHE A 44 6.82 -9.97 -2.51
N ALA A 45 7.26 -9.82 -1.28
CA ALA A 45 7.61 -8.56 -0.63
C ALA A 45 9.09 -8.54 -0.23
N THR A 46 9.63 -7.35 0.06
CA THR A 46 10.92 -7.24 0.75
C THR A 46 10.78 -7.70 2.19
N ALA A 47 11.89 -8.09 2.83
CA ALA A 47 11.90 -8.45 4.26
C ALA A 47 11.29 -7.34 5.15
N GLU A 48 11.63 -6.08 4.87
CA GLU A 48 11.10 -4.91 5.58
C GLU A 48 9.57 -4.78 5.44
N MET A 49 9.03 -4.82 4.22
CA MET A 49 7.60 -4.65 3.99
C MET A 49 6.79 -5.84 4.53
N ALA A 50 7.34 -7.05 4.43
CA ALA A 50 6.74 -8.25 5.01
C ALA A 50 6.71 -8.19 6.55
N GLU A 51 7.75 -7.64 7.20
CA GLU A 51 7.78 -7.48 8.65
C GLU A 51 6.84 -6.38 9.15
N ILE A 52 6.80 -5.21 8.48
CA ILE A 52 5.86 -4.13 8.78
C ILE A 52 4.42 -4.63 8.69
N PHE A 53 4.10 -5.35 7.60
CA PHE A 53 2.81 -6.00 7.42
C PHE A 53 2.51 -6.98 8.56
N ARG A 54 3.46 -7.86 8.89
CA ARG A 54 3.31 -8.89 9.94
C ARG A 54 3.00 -8.27 11.30
N ALA A 55 3.79 -7.27 11.71
CA ALA A 55 3.64 -6.63 13.02
C ALA A 55 2.26 -5.98 13.16
N HIS A 56 1.82 -5.22 12.16
CA HIS A 56 0.53 -4.55 12.18
C HIS A 56 -0.65 -5.54 12.07
N ALA A 57 -0.52 -6.60 11.25
CA ALA A 57 -1.54 -7.64 11.16
C ALA A 57 -1.73 -8.39 12.49
N TYR A 58 -0.65 -8.70 13.22
CA TYR A 58 -0.77 -9.25 14.57
C TYR A 58 -1.43 -8.29 15.55
N GLU A 59 -1.07 -7.01 15.55
CA GLU A 59 -1.69 -5.99 16.40
C GLU A 59 -3.21 -5.90 16.20
N ILE A 60 -3.69 -5.94 14.95
CA ILE A 60 -5.13 -5.93 14.62
C ILE A 60 -5.83 -7.18 15.18
N VAL A 61 -5.20 -8.37 15.04
CA VAL A 61 -5.73 -9.64 15.57
C VAL A 61 -5.77 -9.63 17.10
N GLU A 62 -4.70 -9.20 17.77
CA GLU A 62 -4.62 -9.11 19.23
C GLU A 62 -5.65 -8.14 19.82
N ARG A 63 -5.94 -7.03 19.12
CA ARG A 63 -7.00 -6.08 19.48
C ARG A 63 -8.41 -6.61 19.18
N GLY A 64 -8.56 -7.74 18.48
CA GLY A 64 -9.86 -8.26 18.05
C GLY A 64 -10.54 -7.43 16.96
N HIS A 65 -9.76 -6.61 16.22
CA HIS A 65 -10.26 -5.66 15.23
C HIS A 65 -10.28 -6.24 13.82
N THR A 66 -10.88 -5.50 12.87
CA THR A 66 -10.87 -5.83 11.43
C THR A 66 -10.54 -4.57 10.64
N GLU A 67 -9.52 -4.65 9.79
CA GLU A 67 -8.91 -3.49 9.10
C GLU A 67 -8.28 -3.90 7.76
N LEU A 68 -8.17 -2.95 6.82
CA LEU A 68 -7.49 -3.14 5.54
C LEU A 68 -6.03 -2.70 5.67
N VAL A 69 -5.11 -3.65 5.66
CA VAL A 69 -3.67 -3.40 5.78
C VAL A 69 -3.03 -3.30 4.38
N PRO A 70 -2.33 -2.19 4.05
CA PRO A 70 -1.56 -2.11 2.82
C PRO A 70 -0.31 -2.98 2.88
N LEU A 71 -0.06 -3.73 1.81
CA LEU A 71 1.19 -4.47 1.58
C LEU A 71 1.83 -3.95 0.29
N LEU A 72 3.09 -3.49 0.38
CA LEU A 72 3.93 -3.20 -0.78
C LEU A 72 4.68 -4.49 -1.20
N HIS A 73 4.47 -4.92 -2.44
CA HIS A 73 5.00 -6.15 -3.02
C HIS A 73 5.50 -5.89 -4.45
N HIS A 74 6.09 -6.90 -5.09
CA HIS A 74 6.73 -6.76 -6.40
C HIS A 74 5.83 -6.26 -7.56
N SER A 75 4.50 -6.40 -7.43
CA SER A 75 3.55 -5.94 -8.46
C SER A 75 2.90 -4.59 -8.16
N GLY A 76 3.11 -4.02 -6.96
CA GLY A 76 2.47 -2.79 -6.54
C GLY A 76 2.08 -2.79 -5.06
N VAL A 77 0.91 -2.22 -4.76
CA VAL A 77 0.33 -2.19 -3.41
C VAL A 77 -1.04 -2.85 -3.44
N ASP A 78 -1.24 -3.84 -2.58
CA ASP A 78 -2.52 -4.51 -2.34
C ASP A 78 -3.06 -4.17 -0.94
N LEU A 79 -4.38 -4.14 -0.78
CA LEU A 79 -5.06 -3.93 0.51
C LEU A 79 -5.63 -5.25 1.03
N LEU A 80 -5.03 -5.78 2.10
CA LEU A 80 -5.36 -7.10 2.66
C LEU A 80 -6.25 -6.95 3.89
N LEU A 81 -7.42 -7.60 3.87
CA LEU A 81 -8.35 -7.59 4.99
C LEU A 81 -7.85 -8.48 6.13
N ILE A 82 -7.39 -7.86 7.21
CA ILE A 82 -7.04 -8.54 8.45
C ILE A 82 -8.25 -8.51 9.39
N SER A 83 -8.51 -9.63 10.05
CA SER A 83 -9.56 -9.81 11.05
C SER A 83 -9.10 -10.87 12.06
N PRO A 84 -9.76 -11.08 13.21
CA PRO A 84 -9.32 -12.06 14.21
C PRO A 84 -9.44 -13.52 13.74
N GLN A 85 -10.08 -13.74 12.58
CA GLN A 85 -10.24 -15.03 11.92
C GLN A 85 -9.38 -15.13 10.64
N ALA A 86 -8.62 -14.08 10.29
CA ALA A 86 -7.78 -14.07 9.09
C ALA A 86 -6.61 -15.03 9.26
N ASN A 87 -6.44 -15.93 8.30
CA ASN A 87 -5.26 -16.78 8.21
C ASN A 87 -4.23 -16.11 7.28
N PHE A 88 -3.09 -15.73 7.85
CA PHE A 88 -1.95 -15.19 7.11
C PHE A 88 -0.64 -15.81 7.61
N ALA A 89 0.36 -15.86 6.73
CA ALA A 89 1.71 -16.31 7.08
C ALA A 89 2.75 -15.47 6.34
N VAL A 90 3.91 -15.27 6.95
CA VAL A 90 5.06 -14.60 6.33
C VAL A 90 6.24 -15.56 6.36
N VAL A 91 6.80 -15.85 5.19
CA VAL A 91 7.83 -16.87 5.00
C VAL A 91 9.02 -16.27 4.26
N ALA A 92 10.23 -16.46 4.77
CA ALA A 92 11.46 -16.11 4.05
C ALA A 92 11.71 -17.11 2.92
N ILE A 93 12.04 -16.60 1.74
CA ILE A 93 12.36 -17.39 0.54
C ILE A 93 13.87 -17.56 0.50
N GLU A 94 14.32 -18.81 0.54
CA GLU A 94 15.72 -19.13 0.25
C GLU A 94 15.93 -19.00 -1.26
N ILE A 95 16.45 -17.85 -1.70
CA ILE A 95 16.90 -17.68 -3.09
C ILE A 95 18.17 -18.52 -3.24
N GLY A 96 17.99 -19.75 -3.70
CA GLY A 96 19.10 -20.65 -4.01
C GLY A 96 20.02 -19.99 -5.02
N HIS A 97 21.18 -19.53 -4.55
CA HIS A 97 22.26 -19.02 -5.40
C HIS A 97 22.88 -20.20 -6.14
N LEU A 98 22.27 -20.54 -7.28
CA LEU A 98 22.74 -21.60 -8.15
C LEU A 98 24.01 -21.11 -8.85
N GLU A 99 25.18 -21.35 -8.25
CA GLU A 99 26.49 -21.13 -8.86
C GLU A 99 26.59 -22.04 -10.09
N ALA A 100 26.23 -21.52 -11.25
CA ALA A 100 26.40 -22.20 -12.53
C ALA A 100 27.90 -22.45 -12.74
N SER A 101 28.28 -23.73 -12.60
CA SER A 101 29.65 -24.23 -12.76
C SER A 101 30.05 -24.36 -14.23
#